data_AF-A0A3R6IML0-F1
#
_entry.id   AF-A0A3R6IML0-F1
#
_cell.length_a   1.000
_cell.length_b   1.000
_cell.length_c   1.000
_cell.angle_alpha   90.00
_cell.angle_beta   90.00
_cell.angle_gamma   90.00
#
_symmetry.space_group_name_H-M   'P 1'
#
loop_
_entity.id
_entity.type
_entity.pdbx_description
1 polymer ?
#
loop_
_entity_poly.entity_id
_entity_poly.type
_entity_poly.pdbx_seq_one_letter_code
_entity_poly.pdbx_strand_id
1 'polypeptide(L)'
;MTVLDFVSNYEQLTNPELKEKFLSSNLKVKSYLPVTQKIFLAETICKHSMWDKDEKCIEINSPVRSILTARAIISAYTDLTGTTESWCDEYDALSRSGLMRAIMSQIPELELAEFHSIVNMTCCDTITNFTEPHNFISHKISELKETFVRVFEPLVSAVKTYIEKADTSEDNTDTTDVAE
;
A
#
# COMPACT_ATOMS: atom_id res chain seq x y z
N MET A 1 -14.11 -9.62 4.50
CA MET A 1 -14.17 -9.07 5.88
C MET A 1 -13.24 -7.88 5.90
N THR A 2 -13.61 -6.78 6.58
CA THR A 2 -12.74 -5.61 6.60
C THR A 2 -11.51 -5.87 7.47
N VAL A 3 -10.41 -5.15 7.21
CA VAL A 3 -9.20 -5.22 8.04
C VAL A 3 -9.52 -4.87 9.50
N LEU A 4 -10.26 -3.78 9.74
CA LEU A 4 -10.57 -3.34 11.09
C LEU A 4 -11.48 -4.32 11.84
N ASP A 5 -12.49 -4.90 11.18
CA ASP A 5 -13.32 -5.95 11.79
C ASP A 5 -12.49 -7.19 12.14
N PHE A 6 -11.57 -7.59 11.25
CA PHE A 6 -10.69 -8.72 11.49
C PHE A 6 -9.78 -8.48 12.69
N VAL A 7 -9.18 -7.29 12.79
CA VAL A 7 -8.34 -6.90 13.94
C VAL A 7 -9.17 -6.91 15.22
N SER A 8 -10.35 -6.28 15.22
CA SER A 8 -11.21 -6.22 16.41
C SER A 8 -11.59 -7.61 16.93
N ASN A 9 -11.98 -8.53 16.04
CA ASN A 9 -12.30 -9.91 16.40
C ASN A 9 -11.08 -10.66 16.95
N TYR A 10 -9.89 -10.44 16.38
CA TYR A 10 -8.65 -11.06 16.83
C TYR A 10 -8.20 -10.55 18.21
N GLU A 11 -8.38 -9.26 18.49
CA GLU A 11 -7.97 -8.63 19.75
C GLU A 11 -8.85 -9.06 20.94
N GLN A 12 -10.11 -9.44 20.71
CA GLN A 12 -10.99 -10.00 21.75
C GLN A 12 -10.51 -11.37 22.27
N LEU A 13 -9.63 -12.05 21.52
CA LEU A 13 -9.08 -13.34 21.91
C LEU A 13 -7.86 -13.12 22.81
N THR A 14 -7.84 -13.76 23.98
CA THR A 14 -6.71 -13.66 24.92
C THR A 14 -5.77 -14.87 24.90
N ASN A 15 -6.27 -16.03 24.45
CA ASN A 15 -5.50 -17.28 24.37
C ASN A 15 -4.75 -17.40 23.02
N PRO A 16 -3.43 -17.68 23.03
CA PRO A 16 -2.64 -17.91 21.82
C PRO A 16 -3.19 -18.99 20.87
N GLU A 17 -3.68 -20.12 21.39
CA GLU A 17 -4.24 -21.22 20.57
C GLU A 17 -5.52 -20.77 19.86
N LEU A 18 -6.34 -19.95 20.52
CA LEU A 18 -7.54 -19.38 19.91
C LEU A 18 -7.19 -18.37 18.82
N LYS A 19 -6.13 -17.58 19.01
CA LYS A 19 -5.62 -16.65 18.00
C LYS A 19 -5.12 -17.37 16.75
N GLU A 20 -4.36 -18.45 16.91
CA GLU A 20 -3.89 -19.27 15.80
C GLU A 20 -5.04 -19.96 15.05
N LYS A 21 -6.00 -20.51 15.80
CA LYS A 21 -7.22 -21.09 15.23
C LYS A 21 -8.05 -20.05 14.48
N PHE A 22 -8.14 -18.82 15.01
CA PHE A 22 -8.85 -17.73 14.36
C PHE A 22 -8.21 -17.39 13.01
N LEU A 23 -6.88 -17.23 12.97
CA LEU A 23 -6.14 -16.95 11.74
C LEU A 23 -6.39 -18.04 10.68
N SER A 24 -6.15 -19.31 11.03
CA SER A 24 -6.31 -20.45 10.11
C SER A 24 -7.75 -20.65 9.62
N SER A 25 -8.75 -20.27 10.41
CA SER A 25 -10.16 -20.46 10.05
C SER A 25 -10.79 -19.28 9.30
N ASN A 26 -10.26 -18.07 9.48
CA ASN A 26 -10.91 -16.82 9.02
C ASN A 26 -10.07 -15.99 8.06
N LEU A 27 -8.84 -16.41 7.76
CA LEU A 27 -7.96 -15.75 6.81
C LEU A 27 -7.59 -16.71 5.68
N LYS A 28 -7.82 -16.30 4.43
CA LYS A 28 -7.31 -17.02 3.26
C LYS A 28 -6.09 -16.30 2.75
N VAL A 29 -4.95 -17.00 2.75
CA VAL A 29 -3.68 -16.48 2.23
C VAL A 29 -3.35 -17.15 0.91
N LYS A 30 -3.09 -16.35 -0.12
CA LYS A 30 -2.56 -16.82 -1.40
C LYS A 30 -1.06 -17.04 -1.24
N SER A 31 -0.55 -18.16 -1.73
CA SER A 31 0.88 -18.44 -1.70
C SER A 31 1.66 -17.82 -2.86
N TYR A 32 0.95 -17.38 -3.91
CA TYR A 32 1.56 -16.86 -5.13
C TYR A 32 0.68 -15.80 -5.77
N LEU A 33 1.33 -14.73 -6.23
CA LEU A 33 0.74 -13.70 -7.08
C LEU A 33 1.43 -13.71 -8.45
N PRO A 34 0.68 -13.75 -9.58
CA PRO A 34 1.28 -13.68 -10.90
C PRO A 34 2.16 -12.43 -11.08
N VAL A 35 3.28 -12.60 -11.79
CA VAL A 35 4.30 -11.53 -11.97
C VAL A 35 3.70 -10.25 -12.55
N THR A 36 2.76 -10.35 -13.49
CA THR A 36 2.06 -9.18 -14.07
C THR A 36 1.31 -8.37 -13.02
N GLN A 37 0.74 -9.01 -11.99
CA GLN A 37 0.07 -8.33 -10.89
C GLN A 37 1.08 -7.63 -9.98
N LYS A 38 2.22 -8.29 -9.70
CA LYS A 38 3.31 -7.72 -8.91
C LYS A 38 3.85 -6.44 -9.56
N ILE A 39 4.09 -6.48 -10.88
CA ILE A 39 4.53 -5.31 -11.66
C ILE A 39 3.51 -4.18 -11.59
N PHE A 40 2.22 -4.47 -11.83
CA PHE A 40 1.18 -3.44 -11.75
C PHE A 40 1.10 -2.77 -10.36
N LEU A 41 1.17 -3.57 -9.29
CA LEU A 41 1.20 -3.05 -7.92
C LEU A 41 2.45 -2.21 -7.66
N ALA A 42 3.61 -2.63 -8.14
CA ALA A 42 4.86 -1.88 -8.02
C ALA A 42 4.80 -0.54 -8.76
N GLU A 43 4.27 -0.51 -9.99
CA GLU A 43 4.05 0.73 -10.75
C GLU A 43 3.09 1.67 -10.01
N THR A 44 2.01 1.14 -9.44
CA THR A 44 1.05 1.92 -8.65
C THR A 44 1.69 2.49 -7.38
N ILE A 45 2.42 1.67 -6.62
CA ILE A 45 3.14 2.10 -5.42
C ILE A 45 4.15 3.21 -5.77
N CYS A 46 4.94 3.00 -6.83
CA CYS A 46 5.93 3.98 -7.29
C CYS A 46 5.27 5.29 -7.69
N LYS A 47 4.21 5.23 -8.53
CA LYS A 47 3.45 6.39 -8.98
C LYS A 47 2.99 7.27 -7.82
N HIS A 48 2.61 6.67 -6.70
CA HIS A 48 2.03 7.41 -5.58
C HIS A 48 2.96 7.67 -4.41
N SER A 49 4.22 7.23 -4.48
CA SER A 49 5.20 7.50 -3.44
C SER A 49 6.44 8.23 -3.94
N MET A 50 6.49 8.60 -5.21
CA MET A 50 7.69 9.15 -5.84
C MET A 50 7.45 10.33 -6.76
N TRP A 51 6.21 10.81 -6.89
CA TRP A 51 5.86 11.92 -7.76
C TRP A 51 5.19 13.03 -6.98
N ASP A 52 5.43 14.27 -7.39
CA ASP A 52 4.63 15.41 -6.96
C ASP A 52 3.18 15.25 -7.44
N LYS A 53 2.27 16.09 -6.90
CA LYS A 53 0.82 16.02 -7.19
C LYS A 53 0.48 16.10 -8.67
N ASP A 54 1.32 16.81 -9.43
CA ASP A 54 1.16 17.07 -10.85
C ASP A 54 1.85 16.01 -11.75
N GLU A 55 2.55 15.04 -11.17
CA GLU A 55 3.36 14.02 -11.87
C GLU A 55 4.44 14.64 -12.80
N LYS A 56 4.98 15.81 -12.43
CA LYS A 56 6.00 16.56 -13.20
C LYS A 56 7.40 16.35 -12.66
N CYS A 57 7.54 16.18 -11.34
CA CYS A 57 8.82 16.05 -10.66
C CYS A 57 8.84 14.80 -9.78
N ILE A 58 10.03 14.21 -9.64
CA ILE A 58 10.24 13.13 -8.67
C ILE A 58 10.33 13.72 -7.26
N GLU A 59 9.44 13.25 -6.38
CA GLU A 59 9.41 13.56 -4.95
C GLU A 59 9.31 12.26 -4.14
N ILE A 60 10.45 11.80 -3.61
CA ILE A 60 10.56 10.49 -2.98
C ILE A 60 9.99 10.52 -1.55
N ASN A 61 8.88 9.82 -1.34
CA ASN A 61 8.28 9.56 -0.03
C ASN A 61 8.44 8.08 0.36
N SER A 62 9.59 7.74 0.95
CA SER A 62 9.92 6.37 1.36
C SER A 62 8.98 5.80 2.44
N PRO A 63 8.53 6.57 3.45
CA PRO A 63 7.51 6.09 4.39
C PRO A 63 6.19 5.70 3.72
N VAL A 64 5.65 6.55 2.84
CA VAL A 64 4.43 6.22 2.07
C VAL A 64 4.67 4.97 1.23
N ARG A 65 5.81 4.86 0.54
CA ARG A 65 6.16 3.64 -0.22
C ARG A 65 6.11 2.38 0.64
N SER A 66 6.69 2.42 1.83
CA SER A 66 6.71 1.28 2.76
C SER A 66 5.29 0.86 3.14
N ILE A 67 4.43 1.83 3.47
CA ILE A 67 3.08 1.49 3.92
C ILE A 67 2.20 1.03 2.75
N LEU A 68 2.31 1.65 1.57
CA LEU A 68 1.60 1.19 0.38
C LEU A 68 2.03 -0.22 -0.03
N THR A 69 3.29 -0.57 0.17
CA THR A 69 3.78 -1.94 -0.03
C THR A 69 3.10 -2.91 0.93
N ALA A 70 3.03 -2.59 2.22
CA ALA A 70 2.33 -3.43 3.20
C ALA A 70 0.83 -3.57 2.87
N ARG A 71 0.16 -2.48 2.50
CA ARG A 71 -1.25 -2.51 2.07
C ARG A 71 -1.46 -3.36 0.82
N ALA A 72 -0.57 -3.26 -0.15
CA ALA A 72 -0.61 -4.09 -1.35
C ALA A 72 -0.45 -5.57 -1.02
N ILE A 73 0.46 -5.93 -0.09
CA ILE A 73 0.61 -7.31 0.38
C ILE A 73 -0.70 -7.81 1.01
N ILE A 74 -1.25 -7.09 1.98
CA ILE A 74 -2.50 -7.50 2.65
C ILE A 74 -3.63 -7.66 1.63
N SER A 75 -3.80 -6.69 0.73
CA SER A 75 -4.91 -6.70 -0.23
C SER A 75 -4.76 -7.76 -1.32
N ALA A 76 -3.52 -8.03 -1.78
CA ALA A 76 -3.28 -8.95 -2.88
C ALA A 76 -3.22 -10.40 -2.43
N TYR A 77 -2.64 -10.64 -1.26
CA TYR A 77 -2.36 -11.98 -0.73
C TYR A 77 -3.41 -12.49 0.23
N THR A 78 -4.34 -11.65 0.71
CA THR A 78 -5.41 -12.10 1.61
C THR A 78 -6.80 -11.87 1.03
N ASP A 79 -7.83 -12.39 1.71
CA ASP A 79 -9.24 -12.04 1.47
C ASP A 79 -9.75 -10.92 2.38
N LEU A 80 -8.85 -10.21 3.05
CA LEU A 80 -9.18 -8.99 3.79
C LEU A 80 -9.38 -7.83 2.82
N THR A 81 -10.41 -7.04 3.09
CA THR A 81 -10.72 -5.84 2.30
C THR A 81 -10.33 -4.60 3.09
N GLY A 82 -9.44 -3.79 2.53
CA GLY A 82 -9.16 -2.45 3.07
C GLY A 82 -10.30 -1.47 2.77
N THR A 83 -10.44 -0.48 3.62
CA THR A 83 -11.31 0.69 3.44
C THR A 83 -10.50 1.85 2.91
N THR A 84 -11.15 2.76 2.19
CA THR A 84 -10.49 3.87 1.47
C THR A 84 -10.16 5.06 2.36
N GLU A 85 -10.83 5.19 3.50
CA GLU A 85 -10.77 6.40 4.32
C GLU A 85 -9.72 6.32 5.45
N SER A 86 -9.23 5.12 5.78
CA SER A 86 -8.63 4.80 7.10
C SER A 86 -7.37 3.92 6.99
N TRP A 87 -6.62 3.96 5.88
CA TRP A 87 -5.53 3.01 5.67
C TRP A 87 -4.38 3.13 6.69
N CYS A 88 -4.08 4.34 7.19
CA CYS A 88 -3.10 4.51 8.26
C CYS A 88 -3.58 3.84 9.55
N ASP A 89 -4.87 3.98 9.87
CA ASP A 89 -5.44 3.33 11.06
C ASP A 89 -5.47 1.80 10.89
N GLU A 90 -5.76 1.30 9.68
CA GLU A 90 -5.67 -0.12 9.34
C GLU A 90 -4.23 -0.65 9.51
N TYR A 91 -3.24 0.11 9.05
CA TYR A 91 -1.84 -0.22 9.21
C TYR A 91 -1.45 -0.25 10.70
N ASP A 92 -1.85 0.76 11.47
CA ASP A 92 -1.57 0.84 12.90
C ASP A 92 -2.31 -0.24 13.69
N ALA A 93 -3.55 -0.57 13.32
CA ALA A 93 -4.33 -1.64 13.94
C ALA A 93 -3.68 -3.01 13.68
N LEU A 94 -3.28 -3.29 12.44
CA LEU A 94 -2.55 -4.52 12.10
C LEU A 94 -1.19 -4.61 12.82
N SER A 95 -0.48 -3.49 12.92
CA SER A 95 0.84 -3.44 13.55
C SER A 95 0.76 -3.60 15.07
N ARG A 96 -0.12 -2.85 15.74
CA ARG A 96 -0.31 -2.91 17.21
C ARG A 96 -0.84 -4.26 17.68
N SER A 97 -1.74 -4.87 16.93
CA SER A 97 -2.27 -6.21 17.23
C SER A 97 -1.27 -7.35 16.97
N GLY A 98 -0.17 -7.06 16.27
CA GLY A 98 0.80 -8.06 15.81
C GLY A 98 0.34 -8.86 14.59
N LEU A 99 -0.85 -8.58 14.05
CA LEU A 99 -1.42 -9.26 12.90
C LEU A 99 -0.63 -9.02 11.62
N MET A 100 -0.03 -7.84 11.43
CA MET A 100 0.80 -7.55 10.26
C MET A 100 1.88 -8.63 10.08
N ARG A 101 2.63 -8.89 11.15
CA ARG A 101 3.69 -9.91 11.16
C ARG A 101 3.13 -11.32 11.00
N ALA A 102 2.02 -11.65 11.68
CA ALA A 102 1.41 -12.97 11.64
C ALA A 102 0.82 -13.32 10.26
N ILE A 103 0.32 -12.33 9.52
CA ILE A 103 -0.16 -12.48 8.15
C ILE A 103 1.03 -12.64 7.20
N MET A 104 2.03 -11.77 7.30
CA MET A 104 3.23 -11.85 6.45
C MET A 104 3.95 -13.20 6.58
N SER A 105 4.04 -13.77 7.79
CA SER A 105 4.66 -15.08 8.01
C SER A 105 3.92 -16.26 7.37
N GLN A 106 2.66 -16.09 6.95
CA GLN A 106 1.90 -17.12 6.24
C GLN A 106 2.11 -17.07 4.72
N ILE A 107 2.73 -16.00 4.20
CA ILE A 107 3.10 -15.87 2.79
C ILE A 107 4.53 -16.43 2.63
N PRO A 108 4.83 -17.22 1.58
CA PRO A 108 6.17 -17.74 1.37
C PRO A 108 7.22 -16.62 1.33
N GLU A 109 8.34 -16.82 2.02
CA GLU A 109 9.41 -15.82 2.14
C GLU A 109 9.95 -15.39 0.76
N LEU A 110 10.19 -16.35 -0.14
CA LEU A 110 10.65 -16.08 -1.50
C LEU A 110 9.65 -15.25 -2.31
N GLU A 111 8.35 -15.44 -2.07
CA GLU A 111 7.29 -14.71 -2.75
C GLU A 111 7.25 -13.24 -2.30
N LEU A 112 7.37 -13.00 -0.99
CA LEU A 112 7.49 -11.62 -0.45
C LEU A 112 8.79 -10.96 -0.90
N ALA A 113 9.91 -11.68 -0.88
CA ALA A 113 11.20 -11.17 -1.34
C ALA A 113 11.17 -10.78 -2.82
N GLU A 114 10.55 -11.59 -3.67
CA GLU A 114 10.35 -11.26 -5.09
C GLU A 114 9.49 -10.00 -5.24
N PHE A 115 8.37 -9.90 -4.51
CA PHE A 115 7.52 -8.72 -4.58
C PHE A 115 8.25 -7.44 -4.15
N HIS A 116 8.98 -7.48 -3.03
CA HIS A 116 9.81 -6.37 -2.56
C HIS A 116 10.89 -5.99 -3.59
N SER A 117 11.54 -6.98 -4.22
CA SER A 117 12.53 -6.75 -5.27
C SER A 117 11.92 -6.03 -6.47
N ILE A 118 10.74 -6.46 -6.93
CA ILE A 118 10.04 -5.81 -8.04
C ILE A 118 9.67 -4.36 -7.69
N VAL A 119 9.10 -4.11 -6.50
CA VAL A 119 8.81 -2.75 -6.04
C VAL A 119 10.07 -1.87 -6.05
N ASN A 120 11.19 -2.40 -5.54
CA ASN A 120 12.44 -1.67 -5.51
C ASN A 120 12.99 -1.37 -6.92
N MET A 121 13.02 -2.37 -7.81
CA MET A 121 13.46 -2.20 -9.20
C MET A 121 12.61 -1.15 -9.93
N THR A 122 11.28 -1.25 -9.87
CA THR A 122 10.38 -0.30 -10.53
C THR A 122 10.57 1.13 -10.02
N CYS A 123 10.77 1.30 -8.71
CA CYS A 123 11.05 2.61 -8.11
C CYS A 123 12.41 3.17 -8.55
N CYS A 124 13.46 2.35 -8.57
CA CYS A 124 14.79 2.74 -9.01
C CYS A 124 14.80 3.11 -10.50
N ASP A 125 14.18 2.30 -11.36
CA ASP A 125 14.06 2.55 -12.79
C ASP A 125 13.35 3.88 -13.06
N THR A 126 12.32 4.21 -12.27
CA THR A 126 11.61 5.49 -12.37
C THR A 126 12.53 6.68 -12.12
N ILE A 127 13.40 6.61 -11.11
CA ILE A 127 14.39 7.66 -10.83
C ILE A 127 15.38 7.75 -11.99
N THR A 128 15.98 6.62 -12.39
CA THR A 128 16.98 6.57 -13.45
C THR A 128 16.43 7.17 -14.75
N ASN A 129 15.25 6.72 -15.18
CA ASN A 129 14.61 7.17 -16.42
C ASN A 129 14.20 8.66 -16.38
N PHE A 130 13.90 9.22 -15.21
CA PHE A 130 13.62 10.65 -15.06
C PHE A 130 14.91 11.49 -15.10
N THR A 131 16.00 10.98 -14.54
CA THR A 131 17.29 11.69 -14.47
C THR A 131 18.13 11.59 -15.74
N GLU A 132 17.89 10.59 -16.58
CA GLU A 132 18.58 10.41 -17.85
C GLU A 132 17.93 11.21 -18.99
N PRO A 133 18.69 11.82 -19.93
CA PRO A 133 18.13 12.61 -21.05
C PRO A 133 17.27 11.82 -22.07
N HIS A 134 16.99 10.53 -21.81
CA HIS A 134 16.24 9.63 -22.67
C HIS A 134 14.81 9.49 -22.15
N ASN A 135 13.99 10.52 -22.42
CA ASN A 135 12.56 10.51 -22.14
C ASN A 135 11.86 9.27 -22.75
N PHE A 136 11.47 8.31 -21.91
CA PHE A 136 10.42 7.35 -22.26
C PHE A 136 9.68 6.87 -21.00
N ILE A 137 8.76 7.69 -20.48
CA ILE A 137 7.67 7.15 -19.66
C ILE A 137 6.64 6.58 -20.64
N SER A 138 6.86 5.35 -21.11
CA SER A 138 5.82 4.63 -21.85
C SER A 138 4.71 4.22 -20.89
N HIS A 139 3.51 4.72 -21.17
CA HIS A 139 2.25 4.23 -20.63
C HIS A 139 2.12 2.70 -20.77
N LYS A 140 2.45 1.95 -19.72
CA LYS A 140 2.23 0.49 -19.63
C LYS A 140 0.97 0.11 -18.84
N ILE A 141 0.31 1.08 -18.20
CA ILE A 141 -0.91 0.86 -17.40
C ILE A 141 -2.17 0.65 -18.28
N SER A 142 -2.13 1.01 -19.57
CA SER A 142 -3.32 1.00 -20.43
C SER A 142 -3.85 -0.41 -20.77
N GLU A 143 -3.02 -1.45 -20.73
CA GLU A 143 -3.41 -2.80 -21.18
C GLU A 143 -4.01 -3.70 -20.07
N LEU A 144 -3.82 -3.36 -18.79
CA LEU A 144 -4.28 -4.18 -17.64
C LEU A 144 -5.45 -3.56 -16.86
N LYS A 145 -5.95 -2.40 -17.31
CA LYS A 145 -6.72 -1.45 -16.50
C LYS A 145 -8.09 -1.95 -16.04
N GLU A 146 -8.88 -2.63 -16.87
CA GLU A 146 -10.29 -2.89 -16.56
C GLU A 146 -10.52 -4.00 -15.52
N THR A 147 -9.74 -5.09 -15.55
CA THR A 147 -9.90 -6.20 -14.59
C THR A 147 -9.18 -5.94 -13.26
N PHE A 148 -8.08 -5.16 -13.28
CA PHE A 148 -7.27 -4.88 -12.09
C PHE A 148 -7.82 -3.74 -11.22
N VAL A 149 -8.34 -2.67 -11.84
CA VAL A 149 -8.88 -1.51 -11.11
C VAL A 149 -10.01 -1.94 -10.16
N ARG A 150 -10.81 -2.95 -10.51
CA ARG A 150 -11.93 -3.41 -9.66
C ARG A 150 -11.50 -4.19 -8.42
N VAL A 151 -10.38 -4.91 -8.48
CA VAL A 151 -9.86 -5.70 -7.35
C VAL A 151 -9.03 -4.84 -6.39
N PHE A 152 -8.32 -3.85 -6.93
CA PHE A 152 -7.41 -2.98 -6.18
C PHE A 152 -7.85 -1.52 -6.14
N GLU A 153 -9.10 -1.23 -6.50
CA GLU A 153 -9.75 0.09 -6.37
C GLU A 153 -9.53 0.69 -4.99
N PRO A 154 -9.66 -0.08 -3.87
CA PRO A 154 -9.42 0.44 -2.54
C PRO A 154 -7.96 0.87 -2.30
N LEU A 155 -6.99 0.29 -3.02
CA LEU A 155 -5.59 0.72 -2.97
C LEU A 155 -5.42 2.06 -3.69
N VAL A 156 -5.93 2.17 -4.92
CA VAL A 156 -5.81 3.38 -5.76
C VAL A 156 -6.52 4.58 -5.14
N SER A 157 -7.74 4.38 -4.63
CA SER A 157 -8.55 5.45 -4.05
C SER A 157 -8.07 5.91 -2.67
N ALA A 158 -7.63 4.99 -1.80
CA ALA A 158 -7.10 5.35 -0.47
C ALA A 158 -5.86 6.25 -0.53
N VAL A 159 -5.04 6.01 -1.56
CA VAL A 159 -3.82 6.76 -1.80
C VAL A 159 -4.12 8.17 -2.28
N LYS A 160 -5.09 8.31 -3.19
CA LYS A 160 -5.58 9.62 -3.65
C LYS A 160 -6.07 10.48 -2.48
N THR A 161 -6.87 9.90 -1.59
CA THR A 161 -7.38 10.59 -0.39
C THR A 161 -6.26 11.01 0.56
N TYR A 162 -5.18 10.21 0.69
CA TYR A 162 -4.06 10.56 1.57
C TYR A 162 -3.25 11.74 1.03
N ILE A 163 -3.01 11.79 -0.28
CA ILE A 163 -2.36 12.93 -0.92
C ILE A 163 -3.23 14.19 -0.68
N GLU A 164 -4.53 14.12 -0.93
CA GLU A 164 -5.46 15.24 -0.69
C GLU A 164 -5.52 15.69 0.78
N LYS A 165 -5.39 14.77 1.74
CA LYS A 165 -5.36 15.07 3.18
C LYS A 165 -4.02 15.61 3.67
N ALA A 166 -2.90 15.08 3.18
CA ALA A 166 -1.56 15.60 3.48
C ALA A 166 -1.44 17.05 2.99
N ASP A 167 -2.02 17.35 1.83
CA ASP A 167 -2.05 18.67 1.22
C ASP A 167 -2.82 19.72 2.02
N THR A 168 -3.89 19.31 2.69
CA THR A 168 -4.73 20.21 3.49
C THR A 168 -4.16 20.43 4.89
N SER A 169 -3.14 19.68 5.30
CA SER A 169 -2.47 19.82 6.60
C SER A 169 -1.29 20.80 6.61
N GLU A 170 -0.82 21.25 5.44
CA GLU A 170 0.27 22.24 5.33
C GLU A 170 -0.20 23.71 5.24
N ASP A 171 -1.51 23.98 5.16
CA ASP A 171 -2.05 25.34 4.93
C ASP A 171 -2.62 26.03 6.19
N ASN A 172 -2.37 25.49 7.38
CA ASN A 172 -2.71 26.14 8.66
C ASN A 172 -1.44 26.43 9.48
N THR A 173 -0.64 27.38 9.00
CA THR A 173 0.15 28.23 9.90
C THR A 173 -0.30 29.67 9.74
N ASP A 174 -0.93 30.13 10.82
CA ASP A 174 -1.46 31.45 11.11
C ASP A 174 -0.92 32.62 10.28
N THR A 175 -1.83 33.21 9.49
CA THR A 175 -1.89 34.67 9.37
C THR A 175 -2.27 35.26 10.72
N THR A 176 -1.28 35.62 11.54
CA THR A 176 -1.47 36.65 12.58
C THR A 176 -0.87 37.96 12.10
N ASP A 177 -1.77 38.91 11.91
CA ASP A 177 -1.56 40.35 11.83
C ASP A 177 -0.36 40.85 12.63
N VAL A 178 0.47 41.70 12.00
CA VAL A 178 1.13 42.77 12.72
C VAL A 178 0.91 44.06 11.94
N ALA A 179 -0.19 44.73 12.28
CA ALA A 179 -0.31 46.16 12.15
C ALA A 179 0.25 46.80 13.43
N GLU A 180 1.34 47.55 13.31
CA GLU A 180 1.61 48.82 14.01
C GLU A 180 2.79 49.55 13.36
#